data_AF-A0A8S2N8K4-F1
#
_entry.id   AF-A0A8S2N8K4-F1
#
_cell.length_a   1.000
_cell.length_b   1.000
_cell.length_c   1.000
_cell.angle_alpha   90.00
_cell.angle_beta   90.00
_cell.angle_gamma   90.00
#
_symmetry.space_group_name_H-M   'P 1'
#
loop_
_entity.id
_entity.type
_entity.pdbx_description
1 polymer ?
#
loop_
_entity_poly.entity_id
_entity_poly.type
_entity_poly.pdbx_seq_one_letter_code
_entity_poly.pdbx_strand_id
1 'polypeptide(L)'
;KTFELLNSDNRKILLYLFDHLIRVSENSRINMMHLDNIAVVFGPTLMRPSKLMIANSASNQPSSASGSVMATDLDQMSSELQGSMYQCQVVLACLKLRQNGMLK
;
A
#
# COMPACT_ATOMS: atom_id res chain seq x y z
N LYS A 1 3.06 14.89 -7.60
CA LYS A 1 3.81 15.47 -6.46
C LYS A 1 4.48 14.41 -5.59
N THR A 2 3.78 13.51 -4.86
CA THR A 2 4.47 12.52 -3.99
C THR A 2 5.41 11.57 -4.73
N PHE A 3 5.01 11.08 -5.90
CA PHE A 3 5.88 10.22 -6.75
C PHE A 3 7.16 10.94 -7.20
N GLU A 4 7.15 12.27 -7.28
CA GLU A 4 8.31 13.06 -7.71
C GLU A 4 9.36 13.17 -6.61
N LEU A 5 8.98 12.97 -5.35
CA LEU A 5 9.86 12.98 -4.18
C LEU A 5 10.75 11.74 -4.09
N LEU A 6 10.45 10.69 -4.85
CA LEU A 6 11.31 9.51 -4.93
C LEU A 6 12.64 9.87 -5.62
N ASN A 7 13.72 9.21 -5.20
CA ASN A 7 15.00 9.33 -5.89
C ASN A 7 14.88 8.84 -7.35
N SER A 8 15.82 9.23 -8.20
CA SER A 8 15.78 8.93 -9.64
C SER A 8 15.70 7.44 -9.94
N ASP A 9 16.41 6.63 -9.18
CA ASP A 9 16.59 5.21 -9.48
C ASP A 9 15.35 4.41 -9.08
N ASN A 10 14.81 4.64 -7.88
CA ASN A 10 13.57 4.05 -7.43
C ASN A 10 12.40 4.42 -8.36
N ARG A 11 12.37 5.66 -8.85
CA ARG A 11 11.36 6.09 -9.84
C ARG A 11 11.51 5.32 -11.14
N LYS A 12 12.71 5.22 -11.72
CA LYS A 12 12.94 4.45 -12.95
C LYS A 12 12.51 2.99 -12.80
N ILE A 13 12.88 2.36 -11.69
CA ILE A 13 12.51 0.97 -11.38
C ILE A 13 10.99 0.83 -11.25
N LEU A 14 10.33 1.73 -10.52
CA LEU A 14 8.87 1.69 -10.35
C LEU A 14 8.14 1.91 -11.67
N LEU A 15 8.59 2.82 -12.52
CA LEU A 15 7.99 3.03 -13.84
C LEU A 15 8.13 1.79 -14.71
N TYR A 16 9.32 1.17 -14.74
CA TYR A 16 9.53 -0.08 -15.45
C TYR A 16 8.63 -1.21 -14.93
N LEU A 17 8.50 -1.32 -13.60
CA LEU A 17 7.61 -2.28 -12.97
C LEU A 17 6.15 -2.02 -13.34
N PHE A 18 5.68 -0.77 -13.25
CA PHE A 18 4.30 -0.41 -13.58
C PHE A 18 3.98 -0.68 -15.05
N ASP A 19 4.90 -0.39 -15.97
CA ASP A 19 4.72 -0.73 -17.39
C ASP A 19 4.60 -2.26 -17.58
N HIS A 20 5.37 -3.06 -16.84
CA HIS A 20 5.21 -4.51 -16.86
C HIS A 20 3.86 -4.97 -16.30
N LEU A 21 3.45 -4.43 -15.15
CA LEU A 21 2.19 -4.79 -14.50
C LEU A 21 0.96 -4.40 -15.32
N ILE A 22 1.01 -3.26 -16.03
CA ILE A 22 -0.04 -2.87 -16.97
C ILE A 22 -0.16 -3.89 -18.10
N ARG A 23 0.96 -4.32 -18.71
CA ARG A 23 0.95 -5.39 -19.74
C ARG A 23 0.42 -6.72 -19.22
N VAL A 24 0.70 -7.07 -17.95
CA VAL A 24 0.09 -8.25 -17.32
C VAL A 24 -1.44 -8.07 -17.26
N SER A 25 -1.92 -6.88 -16.88
CA SER A 25 -3.35 -6.60 -16.80
C SER A 25 -4.08 -6.58 -18.14
N GLU A 26 -3.40 -6.22 -19.23
CA GLU A 26 -3.95 -6.29 -20.60
C GLU A 26 -4.28 -7.73 -21.03
N ASN A 27 -3.63 -8.72 -20.41
CA ASN A 27 -3.87 -10.14 -20.61
C ASN A 27 -4.88 -10.73 -19.61
N SER A 28 -5.70 -9.89 -18.96
CA SER A 28 -6.66 -10.31 -17.91
C SER A 28 -7.65 -11.37 -18.38
N ARG A 29 -7.96 -11.46 -19.67
CA ARG A 29 -8.84 -12.50 -20.23
C ARG A 29 -8.28 -13.92 -20.08
N ILE A 30 -6.96 -14.07 -19.95
CA ILE A 30 -6.27 -15.36 -19.82
C ILE A 30 -5.79 -15.57 -18.38
N ASN A 31 -5.13 -14.56 -17.80
CA ASN A 31 -4.51 -14.68 -16.48
C ASN A 31 -5.42 -14.27 -15.31
N MET A 32 -6.62 -13.72 -15.59
CA MET A 32 -7.60 -13.25 -14.60
C MET A 32 -7.10 -12.13 -13.66
N MET A 33 -5.98 -11.48 -14.00
CA MET A 33 -5.35 -10.44 -13.17
C MET A 33 -5.67 -9.05 -13.72
N HIS A 34 -6.71 -8.43 -13.19
CA HIS A 34 -7.04 -7.03 -13.48
C HIS A 34 -6.14 -6.08 -12.66
N LEU A 35 -6.07 -4.81 -13.04
CA LEU A 35 -5.29 -3.80 -12.31
C LEU A 35 -5.62 -3.75 -10.81
N ASP A 36 -6.89 -3.93 -10.45
CA ASP A 36 -7.31 -3.95 -9.04
C ASP A 36 -6.69 -5.15 -8.29
N ASN A 37 -6.67 -6.34 -8.90
CA ASN A 37 -6.04 -7.54 -8.31
C ASN A 37 -4.53 -7.37 -8.17
N ILE A 38 -3.89 -6.77 -9.18
CA ILE A 38 -2.46 -6.47 -9.14
C ILE A 38 -2.15 -5.49 -8.01
N ALA A 39 -2.94 -4.43 -7.87
CA ALA A 39 -2.72 -3.43 -6.83
C ALA A 39 -2.86 -4.00 -5.41
N VAL A 40 -3.76 -4.97 -5.21
CA VAL A 40 -3.91 -5.67 -3.92
C VAL A 40 -2.66 -6.47 -3.57
N VAL A 41 -2.06 -7.17 -4.54
CA VAL A 41 -0.84 -7.97 -4.30
C VAL A 41 0.38 -7.08 -4.09
N PHE A 42 0.52 -6.03 -4.90
CA PHE A 42 1.71 -5.19 -4.89
C PHE A 42 1.65 -4.01 -3.90
N GLY A 43 0.48 -3.63 -3.41
CA GLY A 43 0.29 -2.55 -2.42
C GLY A 43 1.20 -2.72 -1.20
N PRO A 44 1.04 -3.82 -0.43
CA PRO A 44 1.88 -4.10 0.74
C PRO A 44 3.35 -4.38 0.41
N THR A 45 3.63 -4.88 -0.80
CA THR A 45 4.98 -5.23 -1.24
C THR A 45 5.82 -4.00 -1.59
N LEU A 46 5.21 -3.01 -2.23
CA LEU A 46 5.89 -1.79 -2.68
C LEU A 46 5.93 -0.70 -1.62
N MET A 47 4.98 -0.69 -0.68
CA MET A 47 4.85 0.34 0.33
C MET A 47 4.97 -0.27 1.72
N ARG A 48 5.88 0.26 2.53
CA ARG A 48 5.96 -0.07 3.95
C ARG A 48 5.14 0.94 4.76
N PRO A 49 4.36 0.51 5.77
CA PRO A 49 3.79 1.43 6.74
C PRO A 49 4.92 2.22 7.42
N SER A 50 4.74 3.51 7.63
CA SER A 50 5.75 4.30 8.33
C SER A 50 5.88 3.83 9.78
N LYS A 51 7.13 3.61 10.25
CA LYS A 51 7.42 3.14 11.62
C LYS A 51 6.87 4.08 12.72
N LEU A 52 6.67 5.36 12.38
CA LEU A 52 6.06 6.36 13.25
C LEU A 52 4.62 6.02 13.65
N MET A 53 3.89 5.24 12.84
CA MET A 53 2.53 4.82 13.18
C MET A 53 2.51 3.60 14.11
N ILE A 54 3.53 2.73 14.05
CA ILE A 54 3.63 1.50 14.85
C ILE A 54 4.20 1.80 16.25
N ALA A 55 5.07 2.80 16.39
CA ALA A 55 5.68 3.15 17.67
C ALA A 55 4.70 3.82 18.66
N ASN A 56 3.70 4.57 18.18
CA ASN A 56 2.70 5.20 19.03
C ASN A 56 1.73 4.21 19.69
N SER A 57 1.60 2.99 19.14
CA SER A 57 0.80 1.93 19.76
C SER A 57 1.58 1.15 20.84
N ALA A 58 2.91 1.24 20.85
CA ALA A 58 3.77 0.49 21.77
C ALA A 58 4.23 1.30 23.00
N SER A 59 4.03 2.63 23.04
CA SER A 59 4.64 3.50 24.06
C SER A 59 3.70 4.04 25.14
N ASN A 60 2.42 3.68 25.19
CA ASN A 60 1.52 4.11 26.26
C ASN A 60 0.97 2.92 27.07
N GLN A 61 1.82 2.37 27.96
CA GLN A 61 1.37 1.57 29.10
C GLN A 61 1.57 2.41 30.38
N PRO A 62 0.52 3.06 30.91
CA PRO A 62 0.48 3.37 32.33
C PRO A 62 0.12 2.09 33.07
N SER A 63 1.03 1.65 33.92
CA SER A 63 0.79 0.64 34.94
C SER A 63 -0.39 1.05 35.84
N SER A 64 -1.60 0.52 35.61
CA SER A 64 -2.70 0.46 36.61
C SER A 64 -3.92 -0.33 36.11
N ALA A 65 -4.23 -1.41 36.83
CA ALA A 65 -5.57 -1.97 37.11
C ALA A 65 -6.57 -2.25 35.96
N SER A 66 -6.71 -3.54 35.67
CA SER A 66 -7.98 -4.30 35.64
C SER A 66 -9.16 -3.70 34.85
N GLY A 67 -9.36 -4.18 33.61
CA GLY A 67 -10.70 -4.23 32.99
C GLY A 67 -10.90 -3.60 31.61
N SER A 68 -10.00 -3.76 30.62
CA SER A 68 -10.36 -3.64 29.19
C SER A 68 -9.18 -4.08 28.29
N VAL A 69 -9.03 -5.39 28.05
CA VAL A 69 -7.96 -5.93 27.17
C VAL A 69 -8.48 -6.26 25.76
N MET A 70 -9.81 -6.32 25.56
CA MET A 70 -10.38 -6.76 24.27
C MET A 70 -10.58 -5.63 23.24
N ALA A 71 -10.66 -4.36 23.66
CA ALA A 71 -10.92 -3.26 22.73
C ALA A 71 -9.69 -2.89 21.87
N THR A 72 -8.47 -3.09 22.39
CA THR A 72 -7.24 -2.69 21.72
C THR A 72 -6.89 -3.57 20.52
N ASP A 73 -7.21 -4.86 20.55
CA ASP A 73 -6.89 -5.80 19.47
C ASP A 73 -7.75 -5.56 18.22
N LEU A 74 -9.04 -5.25 18.39
CA LEU A 74 -9.93 -4.92 17.27
C LEU A 74 -9.55 -3.59 16.61
N ASP A 75 -9.27 -2.56 17.40
CA ASP A 75 -8.86 -1.25 16.89
C ASP A 75 -7.51 -1.33 16.16
N GLN A 76 -6.58 -2.14 16.67
CA GLN A 76 -5.30 -2.38 16.03
C GLN A 76 -5.46 -3.14 14.71
N MET A 77 -6.25 -4.22 14.69
CA MET A 77 -6.53 -4.97 13.45
C MET A 77 -7.21 -4.08 12.40
N SER A 78 -8.14 -3.21 12.81
CA SER A 78 -8.79 -2.23 11.95
C SER A 78 -7.78 -1.24 11.37
N SER A 79 -6.85 -0.74 12.18
CA SER A 79 -5.79 0.18 11.74
C SER A 79 -4.84 -0.46 10.72
N GLU A 80 -4.44 -1.71 10.95
CA GLU A 80 -3.56 -2.46 10.04
C GLU A 80 -4.25 -2.74 8.70
N LEU A 81 -5.52 -3.16 8.72
CA LEU A 81 -6.33 -3.36 7.53
C LEU A 81 -6.51 -2.06 6.74
N GLN A 82 -6.77 -0.95 7.42
CA GLN A 82 -6.93 0.36 6.78
C GLN A 82 -5.61 0.84 6.16
N GLY A 83 -4.48 0.61 6.82
CA GLY A 83 -3.15 0.87 6.29
C GLY A 83 -2.86 0.07 5.02
N SER A 84 -3.13 -1.24 5.05
CA SER A 84 -2.98 -2.11 3.88
C SER A 84 -3.87 -1.67 2.73
N MET A 85 -5.14 -1.32 3.00
CA MET A 85 -6.08 -0.87 1.97
C MET A 85 -5.61 0.43 1.32
N TYR A 86 -5.11 1.39 2.13
CA TYR A 86 -4.57 2.64 1.62
C TYR A 86 -3.38 2.40 0.67
N GLN A 87 -2.48 1.47 1.01
CA GLN A 87 -1.35 1.10 0.15
C GLN A 87 -1.82 0.55 -1.20
N CYS A 88 -2.81 -0.36 -1.18
CA CYS A 88 -3.41 -0.90 -2.40
C CYS A 88 -4.02 0.22 -3.27
N GLN A 89 -4.73 1.16 -2.66
CA GLN A 89 -5.33 2.29 -3.37
C GLN A 89 -4.30 3.22 -4.01
N VAL A 90 -3.20 3.51 -3.31
CA VAL A 90 -2.12 4.35 -3.85
C VAL A 90 -1.47 3.67 -5.06
N VAL A 91 -1.13 2.38 -4.95
CA VAL A 91 -0.54 1.63 -6.08
C VAL A 91 -1.51 1.55 -7.25
N LEU A 92 -2.80 1.30 -7.00
CA LEU A 92 -3.83 1.30 -8.04
C LEU A 92 -3.93 2.65 -8.76
N ALA A 93 -3.91 3.75 -8.00
CA ALA A 93 -3.94 5.09 -8.56
C ALA A 93 -2.70 5.37 -9.43
N CYS A 94 -1.51 4.97 -8.97
CA CYS A 94 -0.28 5.09 -9.75
C CYS A 94 -0.33 4.29 -11.06
N LEU A 95 -0.82 3.05 -11.02
CA LEU A 95 -0.97 2.22 -12.21
C LEU A 95 -1.96 2.84 -13.21
N LYS A 96 -3.12 3.33 -12.74
CA LYS A 96 -4.11 4.01 -13.60
C LYS A 96 -3.56 5.30 -14.21
N LEU A 97 -2.85 6.11 -13.43
CA LEU A 97 -2.21 7.33 -13.94
C LEU A 97 -1.13 7.02 -14.97
N ARG A 98 -0.33 5.96 -14.75
CA ARG A 98 0.69 5.51 -15.71
C ARG A 98 0.06 4.99 -16.99
N GLN A 99 -0.98 4.16 -16.89
CA GLN A 99 -1.72 3.63 -18.04
C GLN A 99 -2.31 4.75 -18.90
N ASN A 100 -2.80 5.82 -18.27
CA ASN A 100 -3.32 7.01 -18.97
C ASN A 100 -2.23 8.00 -19.44
N GLY A 101 -0.93 7.66 -19.28
CA GLY A 101 0.19 8.51 -19.69
C GLY A 101 0.40 9.76 -18.83
N MET A 102 -0.30 9.88 -17.70
CA MET A 102 -0.23 11.03 -16.80
C MET A 102 0.90 10.94 -15.77
N LEU A 103 1.47 9.74 -15.57
CA LEU A 103 2.61 9.51 -14.69
C LEU A 103 3.88 9.25 -15.52
N LYS A 104 4.81 10.21 -15.51
CA LYS A 104 6.07 10.16 -16.27
C LYS A 104 7.26 9.80 -15.41
#